data_AF-A0A0Q2RL53-F1
#
_entry.id   AF-A0A0Q2RL53-F1
#
_cell.length_a   1.000
_cell.length_b   1.000
_cell.length_c   1.000
_cell.angle_alpha   90.00
_cell.angle_beta   90.00
_cell.angle_gamma   90.00
#
_symmetry.space_group_name_H-M   'P 1'
#
loop_
_entity.id
_entity.type
_entity.pdbx_description
1 polymer ?
#
loop_
_entity_poly.entity_id
_entity_poly.type
_entity_poly.pdbx_seq_one_letter_code
_entity_poly.pdbx_strand_id
1 'polypeptide(L)' 'MTTRVFPAAVAVLGVLGAGFGVTVGAPAAQADPPYANCKAAAADGRYNIPRGDPAYAPKLDRDGDGIACESK' A
#
# COMPACT_ATOMS: atom_id res chain seq x y z
N MET A 1 24.91 39.07 48.42
CA MET A 1 26.18 39.45 47.79
C MET A 1 27.09 38.24 47.80
N THR A 2 27.93 38.08 46.77
CA THR A 2 28.88 36.95 46.51
C THR A 2 28.35 35.89 45.53
N THR A 3 28.28 36.17 44.22
CA THR A 3 29.30 36.00 43.15
C THR A 3 29.30 34.62 42.48
N ARG A 4 28.75 34.59 41.25
CA ARG A 4 29.05 33.79 40.03
C ARG A 4 30.12 32.70 40.14
N VAL A 5 29.79 31.46 39.73
CA VAL A 5 30.59 30.66 38.78
C VAL A 5 29.69 29.61 38.07
N PHE A 6 29.42 29.79 36.78
CA PHE A 6 29.16 28.72 35.80
C PHE A 6 30.55 28.32 35.25
N PRO A 7 30.91 27.05 35.01
CA PRO A 7 30.54 26.46 33.71
C PRO A 7 30.43 24.92 33.63
N ALA A 8 29.88 24.51 32.49
CA ALA A 8 30.28 23.37 31.66
C ALA A 8 29.69 21.96 31.94
N ALA A 9 28.91 21.56 30.94
CA ALA A 9 28.89 20.23 30.34
C ALA A 9 28.21 19.10 31.14
N VAL A 10 26.88 19.11 31.14
CA VAL A 10 26.13 17.86 31.19
C VAL A 10 25.74 17.50 29.76
N ALA A 11 26.24 16.35 29.34
CA ALA A 11 26.17 15.80 28.01
C ALA A 11 24.75 15.71 27.45
N VAL A 12 24.59 16.12 26.20
CA VAL A 12 23.40 15.87 25.38
C VAL A 12 23.33 14.36 25.11
N LEU A 13 22.59 13.63 25.94
CA LEU A 13 22.06 12.32 25.55
C LEU A 13 20.90 12.57 24.58
N GLY A 14 21.23 12.72 23.29
CA GLY A 14 20.28 12.41 22.21
C GLY A 14 19.87 10.94 22.37
N VAL A 15 18.61 10.54 22.20
CA VAL A 15 17.77 10.79 21.03
C VAL A 15 16.30 10.80 21.48
N LEU A 16 15.64 11.95 21.32
CA LEU A 16 14.20 12.02 21.09
C LEU A 16 14.01 11.82 19.59
N GLY A 17 13.30 10.78 19.16
CA GLY A 17 13.06 10.54 17.75
C GLY A 17 12.02 9.45 17.51
N ALA A 18 10.79 9.90 17.27
CA ALA A 18 9.65 9.09 16.87
C ALA A 18 9.91 8.25 15.62
N GLY A 19 9.24 7.11 15.52
CA GLY A 19 9.26 6.28 14.32
C GLY A 19 8.23 5.16 14.36
N PHE A 20 6.95 5.51 14.60
CA PHE A 20 5.87 4.68 14.06
C PHE A 20 6.12 4.59 12.55
N GLY A 21 6.58 3.44 12.09
CA GLY A 21 6.71 3.14 10.67
C GLY A 21 5.33 3.14 10.04
N VAL A 22 4.84 4.33 9.68
CA VAL A 22 3.75 4.46 8.72
C VAL A 22 4.33 3.94 7.43
N THR A 23 4.07 2.66 7.13
CA THR A 23 4.17 2.14 5.79
C THR A 23 3.10 2.88 4.98
N VAL A 24 3.45 4.08 4.50
CA VAL A 24 2.73 4.70 3.39
C VAL A 24 2.98 3.76 2.22
N GLY A 25 2.11 2.75 2.09
CA GLY A 25 2.01 1.96 0.88
C GLY A 25 1.74 2.96 -0.22
N ALA A 26 2.74 3.18 -1.07
CA ALA A 26 2.56 3.95 -2.29
C ALA A 26 1.31 3.40 -2.99
N PRO A 27 0.44 4.25 -3.56
CA PRO A 27 -0.61 3.73 -4.41
C PRO A 27 0.10 2.96 -5.52
N ALA A 28 0.00 1.64 -5.49
CA ALA A 28 0.36 0.83 -6.65
C ALA A 28 -0.46 1.45 -7.76
N ALA A 29 0.18 2.02 -8.78
CA ALA A 29 -0.54 2.42 -9.96
C ALA A 29 -1.14 1.13 -10.52
N GLN A 30 -2.42 0.87 -10.20
CA GLN A 30 -3.16 -0.23 -10.79
C GLN A 30 -3.21 0.08 -12.28
N ALA A 31 -2.31 -0.56 -13.02
CA ALA A 31 -2.35 -0.56 -14.47
C ALA A 31 -3.76 -0.98 -14.88
N ASP A 32 -4.30 -0.32 -15.91
CA ASP A 32 -5.59 -0.72 -16.45
C ASP A 32 -5.54 -2.23 -16.74
N PRO A 33 -6.54 -2.99 -16.28
CA PRO A 33 -6.53 -4.44 -16.36
C PRO A 33 -6.38 -4.88 -17.82
N PRO A 34 -5.49 -5.86 -18.09
CA PRO A 34 -5.06 -6.18 -19.45
C PRO A 34 -6.18 -6.83 -20.28
N TYR A 35 -7.27 -7.25 -19.63
CA TYR A 35 -8.34 -8.00 -20.25
C TYR A 35 -9.51 -7.10 -20.64
N ALA A 36 -9.91 -7.20 -21.90
CA ALA A 36 -11.14 -6.57 -22.40
C ALA A 36 -12.39 -7.23 -21.80
N ASN A 37 -12.32 -8.53 -21.50
CA ASN A 37 -13.40 -9.34 -20.96
C ASN A 37 -12.86 -10.61 -20.28
N CYS A 38 -13.71 -11.31 -19.54
CA CYS A 38 -13.32 -12.55 -18.86
C CYS A 38 -12.95 -13.70 -19.80
N LYS A 39 -13.35 -13.65 -21.08
CA LYS A 39 -12.91 -14.64 -22.07
C LYS A 39 -11.42 -14.47 -22.42
N ALA A 40 -10.93 -13.23 -22.47
CA ALA A 40 -9.51 -12.96 -22.64
C ALA A 40 -8.72 -13.40 -21.40
N ALA A 41 -9.23 -13.12 -20.19
CA ALA A 41 -8.61 -13.60 -18.95
C ALA A 41 -8.57 -15.14 -18.89
N ALA A 42 -9.69 -15.79 -19.26
CA ALA A 42 -9.81 -17.24 -19.33
C ALA A 42 -8.84 -17.90 -20.32
N ALA A 43 -8.57 -17.25 -21.46
CA ALA A 43 -7.59 -17.72 -22.44
C ALA A 43 -6.17 -17.77 -21.87
N ASP A 44 -5.86 -16.86 -20.94
CA ASP A 44 -4.61 -16.83 -20.16
C ASP A 44 -4.68 -17.72 -18.90
N GLY A 45 -5.80 -18.41 -18.66
CA GLY A 45 -6.01 -19.23 -17.48
C GLY A 45 -6.26 -18.42 -16.20
N ARG A 46 -6.59 -17.14 -16.31
CA ARG A 46 -6.84 -16.23 -15.18
C ARG A 46 -8.32 -16.21 -14.82
N TYR A 47 -8.61 -16.67 -13.61
CA TYR A 47 -9.94 -16.70 -13.00
C TYR A 47 -9.86 -16.26 -11.56
N ASN A 48 -11.01 -15.88 -10.98
CA ASN A 48 -11.15 -15.49 -9.58
C ASN A 48 -10.17 -14.37 -9.20
N ILE A 49 -10.19 -13.28 -9.98
CA ILE A 49 -9.25 -12.16 -9.89
C ILE A 49 -9.72 -11.19 -8.78
N PRO A 50 -9.04 -11.09 -7.63
CA PRO A 50 -9.48 -10.23 -6.52
C PRO A 50 -9.16 -8.74 -6.77
N ARG A 51 -9.90 -7.82 -6.13
CA ARG A 51 -9.71 -6.35 -6.21
C ARG A 51 -8.28 -5.80 -6.06
N GLY A 52 -7.37 -6.54 -5.43
CA GLY A 52 -5.97 -6.16 -5.27
C GLY A 52 -5.04 -6.63 -6.40
N ASP A 53 -5.57 -7.43 -7.32
CA ASP A 53 -4.81 -7.97 -8.45
C ASP A 53 -4.75 -6.93 -9.59
N PRO A 54 -3.59 -6.75 -10.25
CA PRO A 54 -3.46 -5.84 -11.39
C PRO A 54 -4.37 -6.18 -12.57
N ALA A 55 -4.87 -7.41 -12.65
CA ALA A 55 -5.85 -7.83 -13.65
C ALA A 55 -7.30 -7.54 -13.24
N TYR A 56 -7.56 -7.03 -12.04
CA TYR A 56 -8.91 -6.70 -11.60
C TYR A 56 -9.43 -5.47 -12.33
N ALA A 57 -10.64 -5.58 -12.83
CA ALA A 57 -11.42 -4.45 -13.32
C ALA A 57 -12.82 -4.49 -12.73
N PRO A 58 -13.38 -3.33 -12.31
CA PRO A 58 -14.81 -3.24 -12.02
C PRO A 58 -15.68 -3.66 -13.22
N LYS A 59 -15.22 -3.44 -14.46
CA LYS A 59 -15.93 -3.90 -15.68
C LYS A 59 -15.93 -5.43 -15.87
N LEU A 60 -15.02 -6.15 -15.21
CA LEU A 60 -14.87 -7.61 -15.28
C LEU A 60 -15.62 -8.32 -14.13
N ASP A 61 -16.00 -7.57 -13.11
CA ASP A 61 -16.72 -7.99 -11.91
C ASP A 61 -18.21 -7.61 -12.10
N ARG A 62 -18.99 -8.54 -12.64
CA ARG A 62 -20.36 -8.24 -13.10
C ARG A 62 -21.34 -8.02 -11.95
N ASP A 63 -21.13 -8.69 -10.83
CA ASP A 63 -21.97 -8.60 -9.64
C ASP A 63 -21.40 -7.68 -8.56
N GLY A 64 -20.13 -7.28 -8.68
CA GLY A 64 -19.52 -6.26 -7.84
C GLY A 64 -19.11 -6.78 -6.46
N ASP A 65 -18.89 -8.09 -6.31
CA ASP A 65 -18.52 -8.69 -5.04
C ASP A 65 -17.03 -8.46 -4.70
N GLY A 66 -16.24 -8.07 -5.71
CA GLY A 66 -14.81 -7.84 -5.61
C GLY A 66 -13.93 -8.94 -6.19
N ILE A 67 -14.52 -9.93 -6.87
CA ILE A 67 -13.83 -11.00 -7.57
C ILE A 67 -14.26 -10.96 -9.05
N ALA A 68 -13.35 -10.50 -9.91
CA ALA A 68 -13.56 -10.49 -11.34
C ALA A 68 -13.35 -11.88 -11.96
N CYS A 69 -14.11 -12.19 -13.01
CA CYS A 69 -13.96 -13.40 -13.83
C CYS A 69 -13.92 -14.70 -13.02
N GLU A 70 -14.88 -14.85 -12.12
CA GLU A 70 -15.10 -16.10 -11.39
C GLU A 70 -15.33 -17.28 -12.34
N SER A 71 -14.80 -18.45 -11.97
CA SER A 71 -14.90 -19.68 -12.76
C SER A 71 -16.12 -20.55 -12.42
N LYS A 72 -17.18 -19.95 -11.86
CA LYS A 72 -18.31 -20.68 -11.27
C LYS A 72 -19.37 -21.09 -12.29
#